data_AF-A4P0S4-F1
#
_entry.id   AF-A4P0S4-F1
#
_cell.length_a   1.000
_cell.length_b   1.000
_cell.length_c   1.000
_cell.angle_alpha   90.00
_cell.angle_beta   90.00
_cell.angle_gamma   90.00
#
_symmetry.space_group_name_H-M   'P 1'
#
loop_
_entity.id
_entity.type
_entity.pdbx_description
1 polymer ?
#
loop_
_entity_poly.entity_id
_entity_poly.type
_entity_poly.pdbx_seq_one_letter_code
_entity_poly.pdbx_strand_id
1 'polypeptide(L)'
;MPRIITDVLKIVLCTALIALAIVLIIALVKITYTLSMMVLNTSSVVPYDVAEQAVMFFLYFGFIGLIVQYFKSGYHFPLRYFYLCWDHCDVAFNHC
;
A
#
# COMPACT_ATOMS: atom_id res chain seq x y z
N MET A 1 -8.54 23.71 7.32
CA MET A 1 -8.13 23.17 6.00
C MET A 1 -7.56 21.72 5.99
N PRO A 2 -7.55 20.89 7.07
CA PRO A 2 -7.07 19.50 6.95
C PRO A 2 -8.15 18.47 6.52
N ARG A 3 -9.44 18.77 6.74
CA ARG A 3 -10.55 17.82 6.51
C ARG A 3 -10.63 17.32 5.05
N ILE A 4 -10.47 18.25 4.11
CA ILE A 4 -10.54 17.96 2.67
C ILE A 4 -9.54 16.88 2.24
N ILE A 5 -8.36 16.85 2.87
CA ILE A 5 -7.30 15.94 2.43
C ILE A 5 -7.53 14.53 2.98
N THR A 6 -8.09 14.44 4.19
CA THR A 6 -8.55 13.16 4.75
C THR A 6 -9.73 12.61 3.96
N ASP A 7 -10.66 13.48 3.54
CA ASP A 7 -11.82 13.09 2.72
C ASP A 7 -11.40 12.61 1.33
N VAL A 8 -10.49 13.33 0.65
CA VAL A 8 -9.96 12.92 -0.67
C VAL A 8 -9.20 11.61 -0.58
N LEU A 9 -8.34 11.43 0.44
CA LEU A 9 -7.60 10.19 0.63
C LEU A 9 -8.53 9.00 0.89
N LYS A 10 -9.57 9.21 1.70
CA LYS A 10 -10.59 8.19 1.99
C LYS A 10 -11.35 7.80 0.73
N ILE A 11 -11.68 8.76 -0.14
CA ILE A 11 -12.31 8.51 -1.44
C ILE A 11 -11.41 7.72 -2.36
N VAL A 12 -10.14 8.12 -2.51
CA VAL A 12 -9.19 7.44 -3.41
C VAL A 12 -8.91 6.00 -2.96
N LEU A 13 -8.78 5.77 -1.65
CA LEU A 13 -8.55 4.42 -1.12
C LEU A 13 -9.77 3.52 -1.33
N CYS A 14 -10.97 4.04 -1.12
CA CYS A 14 -12.21 3.28 -1.28
C CYS A 14 -12.49 2.94 -2.76
N THR A 15 -12.24 3.87 -3.69
CA THR A 15 -12.36 3.60 -5.13
C THR A 15 -11.34 2.58 -5.62
N ALA A 16 -10.09 2.66 -5.15
CA ALA A 16 -9.06 1.66 -5.45
C ALA A 16 -9.45 0.26 -4.93
N LEU A 17 -9.99 0.17 -3.71
CA LEU A 17 -10.48 -1.09 -3.12
C LEU A 17 -11.58 -1.72 -3.97
N ILE A 18 -12.54 -0.92 -4.40
CA ILE A 18 -13.69 -1.39 -5.19
C ILE A 18 -13.22 -1.89 -6.56
N ALA A 19 -12.33 -1.15 -7.24
CA ALA A 19 -11.78 -1.58 -8.52
C ALA A 19 -11.00 -2.91 -8.39
N LEU A 20 -10.18 -3.04 -7.34
CA LEU A 20 -9.44 -4.26 -7.04
C LEU A 20 -10.35 -5.44 -6.71
N ALA A 21 -11.40 -5.22 -5.91
CA ALA A 21 -12.38 -6.25 -5.59
C ALA A 21 -13.08 -6.80 -6.84
N ILE A 22 -13.42 -5.93 -7.80
CA ILE A 22 -14.01 -6.34 -9.08
C ILE A 22 -13.03 -7.21 -9.87
N VAL A 23 -11.77 -6.79 -10.00
CA VAL A 23 -10.72 -7.58 -10.69
C VAL A 23 -10.52 -8.95 -10.02
N LEU A 24 -10.47 -8.98 -8.69
CA LEU A 24 -10.29 -10.20 -7.91
C LEU A 24 -11.48 -11.16 -8.08
N ILE A 25 -12.72 -10.65 -8.07
CA ILE A 25 -13.92 -11.45 -8.33
C ILE A 25 -13.87 -12.06 -9.73
N ILE A 26 -13.54 -11.26 -10.76
CA ILE A 26 -13.43 -11.75 -12.14
C ILE A 26 -12.32 -12.81 -12.25
N ALA A 27 -11.17 -12.59 -11.59
CA ALA A 27 -10.07 -13.55 -11.56
C ALA A 27 -10.50 -14.87 -10.89
N LEU A 28 -11.12 -14.82 -9.72
CA LEU A 28 -11.65 -15.98 -9.00
C LEU A 28 -12.70 -16.74 -9.81
N VAL A 29 -13.61 -16.02 -10.47
CA VAL A 29 -14.61 -16.62 -11.35
C VAL A 29 -13.91 -17.35 -12.49
N LYS A 30 -12.92 -16.74 -13.17
CA LYS A 30 -12.13 -17.41 -14.19
C LYS A 30 -11.40 -18.64 -13.66
N ILE A 31 -10.79 -18.56 -12.48
CA ILE A 31 -10.11 -19.71 -11.85
C ILE A 31 -11.11 -20.83 -11.58
N THR A 32 -12.28 -20.51 -11.03
CA THR A 32 -13.33 -21.47 -10.69
C THR A 32 -13.88 -22.15 -11.94
N TYR A 33 -14.16 -21.40 -13.00
CA TYR A 33 -14.57 -21.96 -14.29
C TYR A 33 -13.48 -22.86 -14.89
N THR A 34 -12.22 -22.44 -14.80
CA THR A 34 -11.07 -23.18 -15.34
C THR A 34 -10.84 -24.46 -14.55
N LEU A 35 -10.88 -24.43 -13.22
CA LEU A 35 -10.79 -25.60 -12.36
C LEU A 35 -11.97 -26.56 -12.56
N SER A 36 -13.19 -26.05 -12.72
CA SER A 36 -14.36 -26.88 -12.99
C SER A 36 -14.25 -27.61 -14.33
N MET A 37 -13.68 -26.97 -15.35
CA MET A 37 -13.41 -27.59 -16.65
C MET A 37 -12.22 -28.56 -16.60
N MET A 38 -11.18 -28.26 -15.81
CA MET A 38 -9.99 -29.09 -15.68
C MET A 38 -10.17 -30.31 -14.75
N VAL A 39 -11.05 -30.21 -13.75
CA VAL A 39 -11.55 -31.38 -13.00
C VAL A 39 -12.19 -32.39 -13.93
N LEU A 40 -12.76 -31.92 -15.04
CA LEU A 40 -13.33 -32.77 -16.08
C LEU A 40 -12.30 -33.16 -17.17
N ASN A 41 -11.19 -32.41 -17.34
CA ASN A 41 -10.11 -32.69 -18.29
C ASN A 41 -8.75 -32.25 -17.73
N THR A 42 -7.92 -33.22 -17.32
CA THR A 42 -6.60 -33.02 -16.73
C THR A 42 -5.72 -32.02 -17.48
N SER A 43 -5.47 -30.84 -16.91
CA SER A 43 -4.18 -30.09 -16.91
C SER A 43 -4.38 -28.68 -16.39
N SER A 44 -3.80 -28.39 -15.22
CA SER A 44 -4.01 -27.21 -14.37
C SER A 44 -3.06 -26.04 -14.63
N VAL A 45 -3.58 -24.83 -14.81
CA VAL A 45 -2.82 -23.58 -14.62
C VAL A 45 -3.71 -22.52 -13.97
N VAL A 46 -3.42 -22.21 -12.70
CA VAL A 46 -4.14 -21.27 -11.85
C VAL A 46 -3.41 -19.91 -11.92
N PRO A 47 -4.02 -18.83 -12.44
CA PRO A 47 -3.37 -17.51 -12.52
C PRO A 47 -3.27 -16.82 -11.14
N TYR A 48 -2.21 -17.12 -10.39
CA TYR A 48 -1.86 -16.48 -9.12
C TYR A 48 -1.28 -15.07 -9.28
N ASP A 49 -0.66 -14.79 -10.42
CA ASP A 49 0.07 -13.55 -10.74
C ASP A 49 -0.81 -12.28 -10.60
N VAL A 50 -2.06 -12.38 -11.04
CA VAL A 50 -3.02 -11.27 -11.05
C VAL A 50 -3.43 -10.88 -9.62
N ALA A 51 -3.57 -11.88 -8.73
CA ALA A 51 -3.92 -11.65 -7.33
C ALA A 51 -2.75 -11.01 -6.56
N GLU A 52 -1.51 -11.41 -6.86
CA GLU A 52 -0.31 -10.84 -6.25
C GLU A 52 -0.14 -9.36 -6.60
N GLN A 53 -0.22 -9.01 -7.90
CA GLN A 53 -0.12 -7.61 -8.33
C GLN A 53 -1.24 -6.74 -7.73
N ALA A 54 -2.45 -7.27 -7.62
CA ALA A 54 -3.59 -6.59 -7.00
C ALA A 54 -3.33 -6.24 -5.52
N VAL A 55 -2.84 -7.20 -4.73
CA VAL A 55 -2.54 -6.99 -3.31
C VAL A 55 -1.38 -6.01 -3.12
N MET A 56 -0.34 -6.07 -3.96
CA MET A 56 0.78 -5.13 -3.93
C MET A 56 0.34 -3.69 -4.22
N PHE A 57 -0.53 -3.48 -5.23
CA PHE A 57 -1.11 -2.18 -5.53
C PHE A 57 -1.94 -1.63 -4.36
N PHE A 58 -2.76 -2.48 -3.73
CA PHE A 58 -3.56 -2.10 -2.56
C PHE A 58 -2.68 -1.66 -1.39
N LEU A 59 -1.70 -2.49 -1.01
CA LEU A 59 -0.83 -2.21 0.13
C LEU A 59 0.00 -0.96 -0.12
N TYR A 60 0.56 -0.79 -1.31
CA TYR A 60 1.42 0.35 -1.62
C TYR A 60 0.66 1.68 -1.50
N PHE A 61 -0.53 1.77 -2.09
CA PHE A 61 -1.33 2.99 -2.02
C PHE A 61 -1.92 3.22 -0.62
N GLY A 62 -2.33 2.15 0.06
CA GLY A 62 -2.79 2.19 1.46
C GLY A 62 -1.70 2.68 2.41
N PHE A 63 -0.46 2.24 2.22
CA PHE A 63 0.68 2.63 3.06
C PHE A 63 1.06 4.10 2.87
N ILE A 64 1.13 4.59 1.63
CA ILE A 64 1.33 6.01 1.33
C ILE A 64 0.20 6.86 1.94
N GLY A 65 -1.05 6.38 1.87
CA GLY A 65 -2.19 7.02 2.50
C GLY A 65 -2.04 7.17 4.01
N LEU A 66 -1.65 6.09 4.71
CA LEU A 66 -1.39 6.11 6.15
C LEU A 66 -0.25 7.08 6.49
N ILE A 67 0.83 7.09 5.72
CA ILE A 67 1.95 8.03 5.89
C ILE A 67 1.47 9.48 5.73
N VAL A 68 0.72 9.81 4.68
CA VAL A 68 0.22 11.17 4.44
C VAL A 68 -0.76 11.63 5.54
N GLN A 69 -1.60 10.72 6.05
CA GLN A 69 -2.47 10.98 7.21
C GLN A 69 -1.68 11.16 8.50
N TYR A 70 -0.61 10.37 8.68
CA TYR A 70 0.30 10.44 9.82
C TYR A 70 1.02 11.79 9.90
N PHE A 71 1.50 12.31 8.76
CA PHE A 71 2.10 13.64 8.69
C PHE A 71 1.09 14.78 8.92
N LYS A 72 -0.17 14.59 8.52
CA LYS A 72 -1.27 15.56 8.70
C LYS A 72 -1.76 15.69 10.15
N SER A 73 -1.65 14.63 10.95
CA SER A 73 -2.14 14.59 12.34
C SER A 73 -1.24 15.33 13.35
N GLY A 74 -0.32 16.17 12.86
CA GLY A 74 0.59 16.93 13.72
C GLY A 74 1.90 16.20 13.90
N TYR A 75 2.76 16.33 12.90
CA TYR A 75 4.20 16.31 13.16
C TYR A 75 4.53 17.46 14.11
N HIS A 76 4.48 17.22 15.42
CA HIS A 76 5.24 17.99 16.38
C HIS A 76 6.71 17.57 16.22
N PHE A 77 7.28 17.93 15.06
CA PHE A 77 8.67 17.78 14.61
C PHE A 77 9.63 16.82 15.36
N PRO A 78 10.14 15.79 14.65
CA PRO A 78 11.45 15.19 14.91
C PRO A 78 12.48 15.49 13.80
N LEU A 79 12.20 16.33 12.80
CA LEU A 79 13.19 16.69 11.76
C LEU A 79 14.26 17.70 12.21
N ARG A 80 14.04 18.43 13.32
CA ARG A 80 15.07 19.30 13.90
C ARG A 80 16.17 18.52 14.63
N TYR A 81 15.84 17.36 15.21
CA TYR A 81 16.80 16.55 15.97
C TYR A 81 17.74 15.71 15.10
N PHE A 82 17.38 15.45 13.84
CA PHE A 82 18.27 14.77 12.89
C PHE A 82 19.49 15.62 12.49
N TYR A 83 19.32 16.93 12.26
CA TYR A 83 20.45 17.85 12.04
C TYR A 83 21.22 18.15 13.34
N LEU A 84 20.53 18.26 14.48
CA LEU A 84 21.18 18.54 15.78
C LEU A 84 22.08 17.37 16.24
N CYS A 85 21.66 16.13 16.00
CA CYS A 85 22.48 14.94 16.26
C CYS A 85 23.69 14.87 15.32
N TRP A 86 23.55 15.34 14.07
CA TRP A 86 24.66 15.40 13.11
C TRP A 86 25.75 16.40 13.53
N ASP A 87 25.36 17.60 13.98
CA ASP A 87 26.28 18.63 14.46
C ASP A 87 26.98 18.20 15.77
N HIS A 88 26.25 17.53 16.67
CA HIS A 88 26.81 17.03 17.93
C HIS A 88 27.68 15.76 17.76
N CYS A 89 27.60 15.07 16.61
CA CYS A 89 28.48 13.93 16.28
C CYS A 89 29.81 14.40 15.65
N ASP A 90 29.83 15.53 14.95
CA ASP A 90 31.05 16.15 14.40
C ASP A 90 31.96 16.73 15.51
N VAL A 91 31.37 17.39 16.51
CA VAL A 91 32.10 17.93 17.68
C VAL A 91 32.65 16.83 18.60
N ALA A 92 31.96 15.69 18.71
CA ALA A 92 32.45 14.56 19.51
C ALA A 92 33.60 13.79 18.83
N PHE A 93 33.69 13.82 17.49
CA PHE A 93 34.79 13.21 16.73
C PHE A 93 36.03 14.11 16.66
N ASN A 94 35.86 15.44 16.61
CA ASN A 94 36.98 16.40 16.63
C ASN A 94 37.64 16.57 18.01
N HIS A 95 37.09 15.95 19.06
CA HIS A 95 37.61 16.02 20.43
C HIS A 95 38.03 14.64 20.99
N CYS A 96 38.21 13.64 20.10
CA CYS A 96 38.94 12.39 20.35
C CYS A 96 40.28 12.40 19.61
#